data_AF-A0A2G2HB55-F1
#
_entry.id   AF-A0A2G2HB55-F1
#
_cell.length_a   1.000
_cell.length_b   1.000
_cell.length_c   1.000
_cell.angle_alpha   90.00
_cell.angle_beta   90.00
_cell.angle_gamma   90.00
#
_symmetry.space_group_name_H-M   'P 1'
#
loop_
_entity.id
_entity.type
_entity.pdbx_description
1 polymer ?
#
loop_
_entity_poly.entity_id
_entity_poly.type
_entity_poly.pdbx_seq_one_letter_code
_entity_poly.pdbx_strand_id
1 'polypeptide(L)'
;MEYLFIIIISAFIIYVTYNQIRVIYYRNFKSFDREIEEFLKSNNYEFIEKRKPNKEDWKKSPFKKPPNFKVSLSVIKINGVPVTWTDLKYKVVIGKNEKNTKKIWLEIKTTYFQKPKLKFDINL
;
A
#
# COMPACT_ATOMS: atom_id res chain seq x y z
N MET A 1 31.61 14.60 25.81
CA MET A 1 30.93 13.29 25.64
C MET A 1 29.42 13.42 25.75
N GLU A 2 28.90 14.12 26.75
CA GLU A 2 27.45 14.30 26.97
C GLU A 2 26.73 14.99 25.79
N TYR A 3 27.28 16.07 25.23
CA TYR A 3 26.68 16.75 24.08
C TYR A 3 26.61 15.87 22.81
N LEU A 4 27.62 15.04 22.56
CA LEU A 4 27.60 14.09 21.43
C LEU A 4 26.50 13.04 21.61
N PHE A 5 26.33 12.53 22.84
CA PHE A 5 25.27 11.59 23.15
C PHE A 5 23.88 12.19 22.92
N ILE A 6 23.66 13.43 23.37
CA ILE A 6 22.40 14.17 23.15
C ILE A 6 22.13 14.37 21.65
N ILE A 7 23.14 14.74 20.87
CA ILE A 7 23.01 14.90 19.41
C ILE A 7 22.63 13.57 18.75
N ILE A 8 23.27 12.46 19.13
CA ILE A 8 22.99 11.13 18.57
C ILE A 8 21.55 10.71 18.87
N ILE A 9 21.11 10.86 20.13
CA ILE A 9 19.73 10.54 20.52
C ILE A 9 18.74 11.41 19.77
N SER A 10 19.00 12.71 19.64
CA SER A 10 18.10 13.64 18.96
C SER A 10 17.97 13.27 17.48
N ALA A 11 19.09 12.99 16.80
CA ALA A 11 19.09 12.54 15.42
C ALA A 11 18.32 11.21 15.25
N PHE A 12 18.48 10.27 16.19
CA PHE A 12 17.77 9.01 16.20
C PHE A 12 16.25 9.20 16.34
N ILE A 13 15.80 10.05 17.27
CA ILE A 13 14.38 10.37 17.47
C ILE A 13 13.78 11.01 16.20
N ILE A 14 14.49 11.97 15.59
CA ILE A 14 14.06 12.62 14.35
C ILE A 14 13.93 11.57 13.23
N TYR A 15 14.92 10.70 13.08
CA TYR A 15 14.89 9.63 12.07
C TYR A 15 13.72 8.67 12.25
N VAL A 16 13.46 8.21 13.49
CA VAL A 16 12.34 7.32 13.79
C VAL A 16 11.00 8.01 13.51
N THR A 17 10.86 9.26 13.96
CA THR A 17 9.63 10.05 13.77
C THR A 17 9.34 10.28 12.28
N TYR A 18 10.37 10.66 11.50
CA TYR A 18 10.25 10.82 10.06
C TYR A 18 9.75 9.53 9.38
N ASN A 19 10.31 8.38 9.73
CA ASN A 19 9.88 7.10 9.15
C ASN A 19 8.45 6.73 9.55
N GLN A 20 8.02 7.02 10.79
CA GLN A 20 6.64 6.81 11.21
C GLN A 20 5.66 7.66 10.40
N ILE A 21 5.91 8.96 10.28
CA ILE A 21 5.10 9.88 9.47
C ILE A 21 5.02 9.40 8.02
N ARG A 22 6.16 8.99 7.46
CA ARG A 22 6.24 8.49 6.08
C ARG A 22 5.41 7.24 5.85
N VAL A 23 5.42 6.28 6.78
CA VAL A 23 4.60 5.07 6.69
C VAL A 23 3.11 5.40 6.77
N ILE A 24 2.72 6.29 7.69
CA ILE A 24 1.32 6.75 7.82
C ILE A 24 0.87 7.44 6.53
N TYR A 25 1.72 8.30 5.97
CA TYR A 25 1.48 8.98 4.69
C TYR A 25 1.22 7.97 3.57
N TYR A 26 2.08 6.96 3.39
CA TYR A 26 1.88 5.96 2.35
C TYR A 26 0.65 5.09 2.56
N ARG A 27 0.34 4.72 3.81
CA ARG A 27 -0.83 3.89 4.11
C ARG A 27 -2.11 4.66 3.82
N ASN A 28 -2.23 5.90 4.28
CA ASN A 28 -3.52 6.57 4.36
C ASN A 28 -3.73 7.64 3.29
N PHE A 29 -2.67 8.31 2.83
CA PHE A 29 -2.78 9.54 2.06
C PHE A 29 -2.16 9.45 0.65
N LYS A 30 -1.11 8.64 0.44
CA LYS A 30 -0.46 8.56 -0.88
C LYS A 30 -1.43 7.98 -1.90
N SER A 31 -1.70 8.77 -2.94
CA SER A 31 -2.28 8.26 -4.17
C SER A 31 -1.19 7.68 -5.07
N PHE A 32 -1.46 6.53 -5.68
CA PHE A 32 -0.56 5.83 -6.61
C PHE A 32 -1.03 6.01 -8.06
N ASP A 33 -1.64 7.16 -8.37
CA ASP A 33 -2.35 7.36 -9.64
C ASP A 33 -1.39 7.44 -10.81
N ARG A 34 -0.26 8.10 -10.63
CA ARG A 34 0.78 8.15 -11.66
C ARG A 34 1.30 6.75 -12.00
N GLU A 35 1.57 5.94 -10.98
CA GLU A 35 2.05 4.56 -11.18
C GLU A 35 0.98 3.66 -11.84
N ILE A 36 -0.30 3.89 -11.52
CA ILE A 36 -1.43 3.21 -12.17
C ILE A 36 -1.53 3.63 -13.64
N GLU A 37 -1.49 4.92 -13.94
CA GLU A 37 -1.56 5.44 -15.31
C GLU A 37 -0.39 4.96 -16.17
N GLU A 38 0.83 5.01 -15.64
CA GLU A 38 2.04 4.50 -16.32
C GLU A 38 1.89 3.00 -16.62
N PHE A 39 1.41 2.21 -15.66
CA PHE A 39 1.16 0.78 -15.87
C PHE A 39 0.11 0.55 -16.96
N LEU A 40 -1.02 1.28 -16.94
CA LEU A 40 -2.08 1.13 -17.94
C LEU A 40 -1.62 1.54 -19.34
N LYS A 41 -0.92 2.66 -19.47
CA LYS A 41 -0.34 3.13 -20.74
C LYS A 41 0.62 2.10 -21.32
N SER A 42 1.49 1.50 -20.50
CA SER A 42 2.41 0.44 -20.95
C SER A 42 1.70 -0.84 -21.43
N ASN A 43 0.43 -1.03 -21.07
CA ASN A 43 -0.40 -2.17 -21.46
C ASN A 43 -1.50 -1.78 -22.48
N ASN A 44 -1.44 -0.60 -23.10
CA ASN A 44 -2.44 -0.08 -24.04
C ASN A 44 -3.86 0.03 -23.46
N TYR A 45 -3.96 0.47 -22.20
CA TYR A 45 -5.22 0.80 -21.55
C TYR A 45 -5.22 2.27 -21.11
N GLU A 46 -6.39 2.89 -21.19
CA GLU A 46 -6.69 4.19 -20.58
C GLU A 46 -7.34 3.99 -19.21
N PHE A 47 -6.99 4.86 -18.26
CA PHE A 47 -7.58 4.84 -16.93
C PHE A 47 -9.03 5.33 -16.96
N ILE A 48 -9.96 4.52 -16.43
CA ILE A 48 -11.34 4.94 -16.18
C ILE A 48 -11.53 5.23 -14.70
N GLU A 49 -11.37 4.20 -13.87
CA GLU A 49 -11.65 4.32 -12.45
C GLU A 49 -10.76 3.40 -11.60
N LYS A 50 -10.61 3.76 -10.32
CA LYS A 50 -10.06 2.91 -9.28
C LYS A 50 -11.05 2.84 -8.12
N ARG A 51 -11.28 1.66 -7.57
CA ARG A 51 -12.14 1.47 -6.41
C ARG A 51 -11.65 0.37 -5.50
N LYS A 52 -12.21 0.31 -4.29
CA LYS A 52 -12.01 -0.83 -3.40
C LYS A 52 -12.71 -2.07 -4.01
N PRO A 53 -12.12 -3.27 -3.91
CA PRO A 53 -12.76 -4.48 -4.38
C PRO A 53 -14.03 -4.77 -3.58
N ASN A 54 -15.10 -5.18 -4.26
CA ASN A 54 -16.34 -5.62 -3.62
C ASN A 54 -16.36 -7.15 -3.43
N LYS A 55 -17.44 -7.69 -2.85
CA LYS A 55 -17.58 -9.14 -2.61
C LYS A 55 -17.47 -9.98 -3.90
N GLU A 56 -18.01 -9.48 -5.02
CA GLU A 56 -17.99 -10.18 -6.31
C GLU A 56 -16.61 -10.15 -6.96
N ASP A 57 -15.90 -9.03 -6.89
CA ASP A 57 -14.54 -8.94 -7.40
C ASP A 57 -13.65 -9.97 -6.67
N TRP A 58 -13.78 -10.09 -5.35
CA TRP A 58 -13.02 -11.06 -4.56
C TRP A 58 -13.20 -12.52 -4.99
N LYS A 59 -14.35 -12.89 -5.56
CA LYS A 59 -14.58 -14.25 -6.09
C LYS A 59 -13.67 -14.57 -7.29
N LYS A 60 -13.28 -13.53 -8.04
CA LYS A 60 -12.41 -13.61 -9.21
C LYS A 60 -11.06 -12.93 -8.94
N SER A 61 -10.61 -12.84 -7.68
CA SER A 61 -9.33 -12.20 -7.37
C SER A 61 -8.17 -13.16 -7.64
N PRO A 62 -7.05 -12.69 -8.21
CA PRO A 62 -5.82 -13.48 -8.28
C PRO A 62 -5.11 -13.49 -6.91
N PHE A 63 -5.58 -12.69 -5.95
CA PHE A 63 -5.01 -12.56 -4.61
C PHE A 63 -5.85 -13.29 -3.57
N LYS A 64 -5.18 -13.81 -2.54
CA LYS A 64 -5.87 -14.35 -1.36
C LYS A 64 -6.56 -13.20 -0.64
N LYS A 65 -7.88 -13.31 -0.48
CA LYS A 65 -8.66 -12.33 0.26
C LYS A 65 -8.10 -12.17 1.68
N PRO A 66 -7.81 -10.94 2.13
CA PRO A 66 -7.31 -10.73 3.48
C PRO A 66 -8.41 -11.10 4.50
N PRO A 67 -8.03 -11.66 5.66
CA PRO A 67 -8.99 -11.95 6.72
C PRO A 67 -9.60 -10.64 7.24
N ASN A 68 -10.90 -10.67 7.58
CA ASN A 68 -11.59 -9.50 8.14
C ASN A 68 -10.98 -9.07 9.49
N PHE A 69 -10.46 -10.03 10.25
CA PHE A 69 -9.75 -9.80 11.51
C PHE A 69 -8.46 -10.62 11.52
N LYS A 70 -7.34 -9.96 11.83
CA LYS A 70 -6.07 -10.65 12.11
C LYS A 70 -5.85 -10.61 13.61
N VAL A 71 -6.21 -11.70 14.29
CA VAL A 71 -5.89 -11.87 15.71
C VAL A 71 -4.43 -12.30 15.79
N SER A 72 -3.56 -11.43 16.30
CA SER A 72 -2.18 -11.79 16.65
C SER A 72 -2.03 -11.72 18.16
N LEU A 73 -1.48 -12.78 18.75
CA LEU A 73 -1.19 -12.85 20.20
C LEU A 73 -0.25 -11.73 20.67
N SER A 74 0.54 -11.15 19.76
CA SER A 74 1.50 -10.10 20.04
C SER A 74 1.29 -8.93 19.07
N VAL A 75 0.31 -8.06 19.35
CA VAL A 75 0.23 -6.77 18.67
C VAL A 75 1.23 -5.83 19.37
N ILE A 76 2.39 -5.60 18.77
CA ILE A 76 3.28 -4.52 19.24
C ILE A 76 2.53 -3.21 18.98
N LYS A 77 2.22 -2.46 20.04
CA LYS A 77 1.60 -1.13 19.94
C LYS A 77 2.68 -0.08 20.18
N ILE A 78 2.85 0.86 19.26
CA ILE A 78 3.68 2.06 19.47
C ILE A 78 2.70 3.24 19.53
N ASN A 79 2.71 3.99 20.63
CA ASN A 79 1.77 5.09 20.90
C ASN A 79 0.28 4.68 20.75
N GLY A 80 -0.07 3.48 21.23
CA GLY A 80 -1.46 2.97 21.18
C GLY A 80 -1.93 2.41 19.84
N VAL A 81 -1.15 2.58 18.76
CA VAL A 81 -1.50 2.09 17.42
C VAL A 81 -0.93 0.68 17.19
N PRO A 82 -1.73 -0.29 16.74
CA PRO A 82 -1.24 -1.59 16.30
C PRO A 82 -0.17 -1.44 15.23
N VAL A 83 1.08 -1.82 15.53
CA VAL A 83 2.16 -1.82 14.53
C VAL A 83 2.15 -3.16 13.83
N THR A 84 1.36 -3.25 12.76
CA THR A 84 1.63 -4.25 11.74
C THR A 84 2.85 -3.78 10.93
N TRP A 85 3.94 -4.57 10.96
CA TRP A 85 5.16 -4.29 10.20
C TRP A 85 4.88 -4.09 8.70
N THR A 86 3.90 -4.82 8.19
CA THR A 86 3.43 -4.77 6.80
C THR A 86 1.93 -4.57 6.77
N ASP A 87 1.48 -3.65 5.92
CA ASP A 87 0.08 -3.40 5.57
C ASP A 87 -0.14 -3.75 4.09
N LEU A 88 -1.26 -4.40 3.80
CA LEU A 88 -1.67 -4.81 2.46
C LEU A 88 -3.00 -4.15 2.13
N LYS A 89 -3.03 -3.38 1.04
CA LYS A 89 -4.25 -2.79 0.49
C LYS A 89 -4.48 -3.27 -0.92
N TYR A 90 -5.73 -3.55 -1.24
CA TYR A 90 -6.13 -4.00 -2.55
C TYR A 90 -7.04 -2.98 -3.22
N LYS A 91 -6.85 -2.78 -4.51
CA LYS A 91 -7.70 -1.95 -5.37
C LYS A 91 -8.01 -2.70 -6.65
N VAL A 92 -9.19 -2.43 -7.20
CA VAL A 92 -9.54 -2.79 -8.58
C VAL A 92 -9.41 -1.52 -9.40
N VAL A 93 -8.63 -1.60 -10.48
CA VAL A 93 -8.46 -0.56 -11.49
C VAL A 93 -9.21 -1.01 -12.74
N ILE A 94 -10.02 -0.14 -13.30
CA ILE A 94 -10.69 -0.40 -14.58
C ILE A 94 -9.94 0.38 -15.65
N GLY A 95 -9.35 -0.38 -16.57
CA GLY A 95 -8.74 0.13 -17.79
C GLY A 95 -9.68 -0.07 -18.98
N LYS A 96 -9.60 0.79 -19.99
CA LYS A 96 -10.31 0.63 -21.26
C LYS A 96 -9.35 0.71 -22.43
N ASN A 97 -9.53 -0.16 -23.40
CA ASN A 97 -8.95 -0.02 -24.72
C ASN A 97 -10.06 0.14 -25.75
N GLU A 98 -9.71 0.30 -27.02
CA GLU A 98 -10.68 0.52 -28.12
C GLU A 98 -11.77 -0.54 -28.20
N LYS A 99 -11.49 -1.78 -27.75
CA LYS A 99 -12.37 -2.93 -27.94
C LYS A 99 -13.14 -3.31 -26.68
N ASN A 100 -12.56 -3.15 -25.49
CA ASN A 100 -13.13 -3.66 -24.24
C ASN A 100 -12.66 -2.89 -22.99
N THR A 101 -13.42 -3.02 -21.92
CA THR A 101 -12.97 -2.66 -20.56
C THR A 101 -12.36 -3.89 -19.89
N LYS A 102 -11.32 -3.67 -19.09
CA LYS A 102 -10.62 -4.72 -18.35
C LYS A 102 -10.46 -4.33 -16.88
N LYS A 103 -10.75 -5.28 -16.00
CA LYS A 103 -10.50 -5.16 -14.57
C LYS A 103 -9.07 -5.64 -14.27
N ILE A 104 -8.31 -4.80 -13.61
CA ILE A 104 -6.92 -5.04 -13.21
C ILE A 104 -6.85 -4.95 -11.70
N TRP A 105 -6.21 -5.94 -11.09
CA TRP A 105 -6.01 -5.94 -9.65
C TRP A 105 -4.70 -5.26 -9.28
N LEU A 106 -4.74 -4.48 -8.20
CA LEU A 106 -3.58 -3.82 -7.62
C LEU A 106 -3.47 -4.20 -6.15
N GLU A 107 -2.36 -4.84 -5.77
CA GLU A 107 -1.91 -5.01 -4.39
C GLU A 107 -0.86 -3.94 -4.04
N ILE A 108 -1.08 -3.24 -2.94
CA ILE A 108 -0.19 -2.22 -2.40
C ILE A 108 0.34 -2.75 -1.07
N LYS A 109 1.63 -3.09 -1.05
CA LYS A 109 2.32 -3.57 0.15
C LYS A 109 3.15 -2.45 0.76
N THR A 110 2.75 -1.98 1.94
CA THR A 110 3.49 -0.95 2.68
C THR A 110 4.17 -1.56 3.90
N THR A 111 5.50 -1.56 3.92
CA THR A 111 6.31 -2.08 5.03
C THR A 111 7.08 -0.95 5.70
N TYR A 112 7.27 -1.01 7.01
CA TYR A 112 8.11 -0.05 7.72
C TYR A 112 9.53 0.00 7.13
N PHE A 113 10.10 1.20 7.05
CA PHE A 113 11.45 1.47 6.49
C PHE A 113 11.65 1.07 5.03
N GLN A 114 10.60 0.69 4.30
CA GLN A 114 10.67 0.32 2.89
C GLN A 114 9.73 1.17 2.04
N LYS A 115 10.12 1.42 0.78
CA LYS A 115 9.19 2.01 -0.20
C LYS A 115 8.02 1.03 -0.43
N PRO A 116 6.77 1.53 -0.61
CA PRO A 116 5.65 0.68 -0.97
C PRO A 116 5.93 -0.10 -2.25
N LYS A 117 5.51 -1.36 -2.30
CA LYS A 117 5.57 -2.20 -3.50
C LYS A 117 4.18 -2.31 -4.11
N LEU A 118 4.09 -2.07 -5.40
CA LEU A 118 2.87 -2.20 -6.19
C LEU A 118 2.95 -3.49 -7.00
N LYS A 119 1.92 -4.32 -6.92
CA LYS A 119 1.80 -5.53 -7.73
C LYS A 119 0.49 -5.48 -8.51
N PHE A 120 0.61 -5.39 -9.83
CA PHE A 120 -0.51 -5.40 -10.75
C PHE A 120 -0.74 -6.82 -11.28
N ASP A 121 -2.00 -7.17 -11.50
CA ASP A 121 -2.40 -8.42 -12.14
C ASP A 121 -3.51 -8.16 -13.16
N ILE A 122 -3.23 -8.57 -14.41
CA ILE A 122 -4.07 -8.35 -15.59
C ILE A 122 -4.62 -9.66 -16.18
N ASN A 123 -4.33 -10.83 -15.59
CA ASN A 123 -4.62 -12.13 -16.21
C ASN A 123 -6.01 -12.69 -15.86
N LEU A 124 -7.01 -11.81 -15.77
CA LEU A 124 -8.41 -12.14 -15.51
C LEU A 124 -9.30 -11.98 -16.74
#